data_AF-A0A942SU61-F1
#
_entry.id   AF-A0A942SU61-F1
#
_cell.length_a   1.000
_cell.length_b   1.000
_cell.length_c   1.000
_cell.angle_alpha   90.00
_cell.angle_beta   90.00
_cell.angle_gamma   90.00
#
_symmetry.space_group_name_H-M   'P 1'
#
loop_
_entity.id
_entity.type
_entity.pdbx_description
1 polymer ?
#
loop_
_entity_poly.entity_id
_entity_poly.type
_entity_poly.pdbx_seq_one_letter_code
_entity_poly.pdbx_strand_id
1 'polypeptide(L)' 'MEHLLNETVQEKRQFLIEELINLGIFKINDKHLYEWTLSELEKEFEEIEKEYMGKTGT' A
#
# COMPACT_ATOMS: atom_id res chain seq x y z
N MET A 1 -25.51 -2.63 10.15
CA MET A 1 -24.85 -2.50 8.84
C MET A 1 -23.49 -1.84 9.05
N GLU A 2 -22.61 -2.48 9.82
CA GLU A 2 -21.29 -1.91 10.18
C GLU A 2 -20.14 -2.82 9.70
N HIS A 3 -20.48 -3.98 9.12
CA HIS A 3 -19.51 -4.98 8.66
C HIS A 3 -18.95 -4.67 7.25
N LEU A 4 -19.76 -4.12 6.33
CA LEU A 4 -19.32 -3.86 4.95
C LEU A 4 -18.15 -2.86 4.86
N LEU A 5 -18.15 -1.82 5.71
CA LEU A 5 -17.10 -0.80 5.68
C LEU A 5 -15.74 -1.37 6.10
N ASN A 6 -15.75 -2.32 7.05
CA ASN A 6 -14.53 -2.97 7.50
C ASN A 6 -14.00 -3.96 6.46
N GLU A 7 -14.87 -4.67 5.75
CA GLU A 7 -14.46 -5.60 4.69
C GLU A 7 -13.71 -4.86 3.57
N THR A 8 -14.27 -3.76 3.05
CA THR A 8 -13.61 -2.97 1.98
C THR A 8 -12.27 -2.39 2.42
N VAL A 9 -12.15 -1.96 3.69
CA VAL A 9 -10.88 -1.45 4.25
C VAL A 9 -9.84 -2.55 4.34
N GLN A 10 -10.22 -3.75 4.77
CA GLN A 10 -9.30 -4.90 4.86
C GLN A 10 -8.90 -5.40 3.47
N GLU A 11 -9.84 -5.46 2.53
CA GLU A 11 -9.58 -5.83 1.12
C GLU A 11 -8.60 -4.87 0.48
N LYS A 12 -8.81 -3.55 0.64
CA LYS A 12 -7.90 -2.54 0.09
C LYS A 12 -6.51 -2.61 0.72
N ARG A 13 -6.43 -2.89 2.03
CA ARG A 13 -5.16 -3.09 2.72
C ARG A 13 -4.42 -4.30 2.17
N GLN A 14 -5.11 -5.42 2.00
CA GLN A 14 -4.51 -6.64 1.47
C GLN A 14 -4.01 -6.44 0.04
N PHE A 15 -4.80 -5.76 -0.79
CA PHE A 15 -4.42 -5.39 -2.16
C PHE A 15 -3.12 -4.57 -2.19
N LEU A 16 -3.01 -3.52 -1.37
CA LEU A 16 -1.78 -2.70 -1.32
C LEU A 16 -0.55 -3.50 -0.85
N ILE A 17 -0.73 -4.39 0.13
CA ILE A 17 0.36 -5.28 0.58
C ILE A 17 0.81 -6.19 -0.56
N GLU A 18 -0.12 -6.79 -1.30
CA GLU A 18 0.21 -7.65 -2.44
C GLU A 18 0.92 -6.88 -3.55
N GLU A 19 0.49 -5.64 -3.87
CA GLU A 19 1.17 -4.81 -4.86
C GLU A 19 2.60 -4.44 -4.43
N LEU A 20 2.81 -4.07 -3.17
CA LEU A 20 4.15 -3.81 -2.64
C LEU A 20 5.03 -5.06 -2.70
N ILE A 21 4.48 -6.24 -2.36
CA ILE A 21 5.19 -7.52 -2.48
C ILE A 21 5.54 -7.82 -3.95
N ASN A 22 4.63 -7.56 -4.88
CA ASN A 22 4.87 -7.72 -6.33
C ASN A 22 5.97 -6.80 -6.84
N LEU A 23 6.12 -5.60 -6.26
CA LEU A 23 7.23 -4.68 -6.53
C LEU A 23 8.55 -5.13 -5.86
N GLY A 24 8.55 -6.21 -5.08
CA GLY A 24 9.72 -6.71 -4.35
C GLY A 24 9.94 -6.05 -2.99
N ILE A 25 8.96 -5.29 -2.49
CA ILE A 25 8.99 -4.61 -1.20
C ILE A 25 8.27 -5.50 -0.18
N PHE A 26 9.03 -6.13 0.70
CA PHE A 26 8.48 -7.03 1.73
C PHE A 26 8.40 -6.38 3.12
N LYS A 27 9.18 -5.32 3.33
CA LYS A 27 9.25 -4.56 4.58
C LYS A 27 9.67 -3.12 4.30
N ILE A 28 9.14 -2.19 5.07
CA ILE A 28 9.45 -0.76 5.01
C ILE A 28 9.89 -0.34 6.42
N ASN A 29 11.01 0.37 6.52
CA ASN A 29 11.58 0.80 7.82
C ASN A 29 11.76 -0.35 8.83
N ASP A 30 12.21 -1.51 8.35
CA ASP A 30 12.42 -2.73 9.14
C ASP A 30 11.15 -3.35 9.77
N LYS A 31 9.97 -2.82 9.46
CA LYS A 31 8.67 -3.39 9.84
C LYS A 31 8.02 -4.12 8.68
N HIS A 32 7.34 -5.22 8.98
CA HIS A 32 6.61 -5.97 7.96
C HIS A 32 5.40 -5.17 7.47
N LEU A 33 5.06 -5.28 6.18
CA LEU A 33 3.88 -4.59 5.61
C LEU A 33 2.57 -4.91 6.34
N TYR A 34 2.45 -6.09 6.92
CA TYR A 34 1.29 -6.49 7.72
C TYR A 34 1.16 -5.71 9.04
N GLU A 35 2.24 -5.13 9.56
CA GLU A 35 2.23 -4.30 10.75
C GLU A 35 1.78 -2.85 10.45
N TRP A 36 1.66 -2.50 9.17
CA TRP A 36 1.25 -1.17 8.73
C TRP A 36 -0.27 -1.07 8.63
N THR A 37 -0.77 0.13 8.93
CA THR A 37 -2.19 0.49 8.76
C THR A 37 -2.48 0.82 7.30
N LEU A 38 -3.76 0.78 6.90
CA LEU A 38 -4.18 1.09 5.53
C LEU A 38 -3.66 2.45 5.07
N SER A 39 -3.79 3.49 5.91
CA SER A 39 -3.37 4.85 5.55
C SER A 39 -1.85 4.97 5.36
N GLU A 40 -1.06 4.21 6.11
CA GLU A 40 0.39 4.20 5.92
C GLU A 40 0.76 3.50 4.60
N LEU A 41 0.12 2.36 4.28
CA LEU A 41 0.32 1.66 3.01
C LEU A 41 -0.12 2.51 1.81
N GLU A 42 -1.26 3.20 1.91
CA GLU A 42 -1.73 4.13 0.86
C GLU A 42 -0.74 5.25 0.60
N LYS A 43 -0.15 5.81 1.68
CA LYS A 43 0.83 6.88 1.55
C LYS A 43 2.12 6.41 0.87
N GLU A 44 2.68 5.28 1.31
CA GLU A 44 3.88 4.71 0.69
C GLU A 44 3.62 4.36 -0.78
N PHE A 45 2.45 3.77 -1.08
CA PHE A 45 2.06 3.45 -2.44
C PHE A 45 1.91 4.70 -3.31
N GLU A 46 1.34 5.79 -2.78
CA GLU A 46 1.25 7.08 -3.48
C GLU A 46 2.64 7.68 -3.75
N GLU A 47 3.56 7.59 -2.79
CA GLU A 47 4.94 8.06 -2.96
C GLU A 47 5.68 7.24 -4.03
N ILE A 48 5.50 5.91 -4.01
CA ILE A 48 6.01 5.01 -5.04
C ILE A 48 5.39 5.38 -6.40
N GLU A 49 4.08 5.46 -6.53
CA GLU A 49 3.41 5.84 -7.79
C GLU A 49 3.93 7.18 -8.34
N LYS A 50 4.13 8.18 -7.48
CA LYS A 50 4.75 9.46 -7.87
C LYS A 50 6.17 9.29 -8.38
N GLU A 51 6.98 8.45 -7.75
CA GLU A 51 8.35 8.17 -8.18
C GLU A 51 8.42 7.40 -9.52
N TYR A 52 7.44 6.55 -9.80
CA TYR A 52 7.30 5.84 -11.08
C TYR A 52 6.72 6.72 -12.20
N MET A 53 5.73 7.57 -11.91
CA MET A 53 5.12 8.50 -12.89
C MET A 53 5.92 9.79 -13.11
N GLY A 54 6.80 10.18 -12.18
CA GLY A 54 7.70 11.33 -12.34
C GLY A 54 8.80 11.14 -13.40
N LYS A 55 8.95 9.95 -13.97
CA LYS A 55 9.95 9.65 -15.02
C LYS A 55 9.45 9.88 -16.46
N THR A 56 8.16 10.19 -16.69
CA THR A 56 7.60 10.44 -18.04
C THR A 56 7.38 11.92 -18.37
N GLY A 57 7.95 12.85 -17.61
CA GLY A 57 7.81 14.29 -17.82
C GLY A 57 9.13 15.03 -17.72
N THR A 58 9.96 14.98 -18.76
CA THR A 58 11.00 15.97 -19.07
C THR A 58 11.03 16.19 -20.57
#